data_AF-A0A7Y0X4L9-F1
#
_entry.id   AF-A0A7Y0X4L9-F1
#
_cell.length_a   1.000
_cell.length_b   1.000
_cell.length_c   1.000
_cell.angle_alpha   90.00
_cell.angle_beta   90.00
_cell.angle_gamma   90.00
#
_symmetry.space_group_name_H-M   'P 1'
#
loop_
_entity.id
_entity.type
_entity.pdbx_description
1 polymer ?
#
loop_
_entity_poly.entity_id
_entity_poly.type
_entity_poly.pdbx_seq_one_letter_code
_entity_poly.pdbx_strand_id
1 'polypeptide(L)'
;ELGLSLVFIAHDLSVVKHISDRVLVMYLGNAVELGKSEALFADPKHPYTRALMSAVPIPDPKIERSKTIQMLEGDLPSPINPPSGCV
;
A
#
# COMPACT_ATOMS: atom_id res chain seq x y z
N GLU A 1 29.72 -3.54 -3.24
CA GLU A 1 29.90 -2.10 -3.49
C GLU A 1 28.90 -1.31 -2.65
N LEU A 2 29.40 -0.33 -1.90
CA LEU A 2 28.73 0.57 -0.93
C LEU A 2 27.94 -0.03 0.26
N GLY A 3 27.27 -1.18 0.15
CA GLY A 3 26.59 -1.83 1.28
C GLY A 3 25.53 -0.96 1.98
N LEU A 4 24.83 -0.13 1.20
CA LEU A 4 23.92 0.89 1.72
C LEU A 4 22.60 0.29 2.17
N SER A 5 22.02 0.87 3.21
CA SER A 5 20.62 0.69 3.58
C SER A 5 19.84 1.94 3.18
N LEU A 6 18.74 1.75 2.46
CA LEU A 6 17.89 2.82 1.97
C LEU A 6 16.50 2.74 2.61
N VAL A 7 16.00 3.87 3.09
CA VAL A 7 14.59 4.05 3.43
C VAL A 7 13.98 4.95 2.36
N PHE A 8 13.04 4.39 1.60
CA PHE A 8 12.34 5.09 0.53
C PHE A 8 10.87 5.30 0.91
N ILE A 9 10.40 6.55 0.86
CA ILE A 9 9.03 6.93 1.23
C ILE A 9 8.34 7.50 -0.01
N ALA A 10 7.25 6.89 -0.44
CA ALA A 10 6.46 7.32 -1.59
C ALA A 10 4.98 6.96 -1.43
N HIS A 11 4.15 7.64 -2.22
CA HIS A 11 2.71 7.35 -2.33
C HIS A 11 2.38 6.42 -3.51
N ASP A 12 3.25 6.38 -4.54
CA ASP A 12 3.08 5.51 -5.69
C ASP A 12 3.65 4.11 -5.41
N LEU A 13 2.74 3.17 -5.23
CA LEU A 13 3.06 1.77 -4.97
C LEU A 13 3.79 1.10 -6.13
N SER A 14 3.60 1.57 -7.37
CA SER A 14 4.31 1.04 -8.54
C SER A 14 5.81 1.30 -8.43
N VAL A 15 6.18 2.46 -7.90
CA VAL A 15 7.57 2.85 -7.66
C VAL A 15 8.13 2.10 -6.45
N VAL A 16 7.37 2.03 -5.35
CA VAL A 16 7.77 1.29 -4.14
C VAL A 16 8.05 -0.18 -4.47
N LYS A 17 7.22 -0.82 -5.29
CA LYS A 17 7.40 -2.21 -5.73
C LYS A 17 8.76 -2.46 -6.38
N HIS A 18 9.24 -1.51 -7.18
CA HIS A 18 10.45 -1.68 -7.99
C HIS A 18 11.73 -1.37 -7.22
N ILE A 19 11.65 -0.49 -6.22
CA ILE A 19 12.83 0.00 -5.48
C ILE A 19 13.06 -0.75 -4.17
N SER A 20 12.01 -1.23 -3.52
CA SER A 20 12.09 -1.73 -2.14
C SER A 20 12.02 -3.25 -2.04
N ASP A 21 12.92 -3.85 -1.24
CA ASP A 21 12.86 -5.28 -0.89
C ASP A 21 11.72 -5.59 0.10
N ARG A 22 11.44 -4.64 0.99
CA ARG A 22 10.42 -4.73 2.03
C ARG A 22 9.60 -3.45 2.06
N VAL A 23 8.31 -3.59 2.34
CA VAL A 23 7.37 -2.48 2.33
C VAL A 23 6.64 -2.42 3.66
N LEU A 24 6.65 -1.24 4.28
CA LEU A 24 5.83 -0.89 5.43
C LEU A 24 4.69 0.00 4.96
N VAL A 25 3.45 -0.44 5.16
CA VAL A 25 2.25 0.35 4.90
C VAL A 25 1.84 1.04 6.18
N MET A 26 1.55 2.33 6.08
CA MET A 26 1.07 3.14 7.19
C MET A 26 -0.32 3.69 6.93
N TYR A 27 -1.13 3.76 7.99
CA TYR A 27 -2.44 4.40 7.99
C TYR A 27 -2.63 5.17 9.29
N LEU A 28 -3.01 6.46 9.18
CA LEU A 28 -3.17 7.37 10.32
C LEU A 28 -1.98 7.38 11.30
N GLY A 29 -0.76 7.28 10.76
CA GLY A 29 0.47 7.26 11.57
C GLY A 29 0.81 5.89 12.18
N ASN A 30 0.00 4.86 11.97
CA ASN A 30 0.24 3.51 12.47
C ASN A 30 0.82 2.60 11.40
N ALA A 31 1.76 1.73 11.78
CA ALA A 31 2.25 0.64 10.96
C ALA A 31 1.18 -0.46 10.87
N VAL A 32 0.53 -0.61 9.72
CA VAL A 32 -0.60 -1.55 9.56
C VAL A 32 -0.22 -2.84 8.85
N GLU A 33 0.83 -2.82 8.02
CA GLU A 33 1.32 -4.03 7.36
C GLU A 33 2.80 -3.92 6.99
N LEU A 34 3.57 -4.98 7.24
CA LEU A 34 4.98 -5.07 6.88
C LEU A 34 5.25 -6.43 6.23
N GLY A 35 5.83 -6.42 5.03
CA GLY A 35 6.12 -7.64 4.29
C GLY A 35 7.26 -7.50 3.30
N LYS A 36 7.66 -8.62 2.70
CA LYS A 36 8.43 -8.60 1.46
C LYS A 36 7.58 -7.97 0.37
N SER A 37 8.19 -7.20 -0.52
CA SER A 37 7.50 -6.51 -1.61
C SER A 37 6.63 -7.48 -2.42
N GLU A 38 7.15 -8.64 -2.81
CA GLU A 38 6.41 -9.59 -3.64
C GLU A 38 5.19 -10.17 -2.92
N ALA A 39 5.33 -10.51 -1.64
CA ALA A 39 4.25 -11.08 -0.85
C ALA A 39 3.13 -10.05 -0.58
N LEU A 40 3.52 -8.80 -0.30
CA LEU A 40 2.59 -7.72 0.01
C LEU A 40 1.77 -7.31 -1.22
N PHE A 41 2.34 -7.38 -2.42
CA PHE A 41 1.61 -7.11 -3.67
C PHE A 41 0.80 -8.32 -4.18
N ALA A 42 1.17 -9.55 -3.81
CA ALA A 42 0.46 -10.76 -4.22
C ALA A 42 -0.73 -11.11 -3.32
N ASP A 43 -0.58 -10.94 -2.00
CA ASP A 43 -1.57 -11.35 -1.00
C ASP A 43 -1.58 -10.41 0.22
N PRO A 44 -1.96 -9.13 0.02
CA PRO A 44 -2.06 -8.16 1.09
C PRO A 44 -3.12 -8.57 2.13
N LYS A 45 -2.77 -8.48 3.41
CA LYS A 45 -3.60 -8.96 4.52
C LYS A 45 -4.48 -7.87 5.10
N HIS A 46 -3.95 -6.65 5.25
CA HIS A 46 -4.71 -5.57 5.85
C HIS A 46 -5.77 -5.06 4.85
N PRO A 47 -7.03 -4.80 5.29
CA PRO A 47 -8.07 -4.24 4.41
C PRO A 47 -7.63 -2.96 3.70
N TYR A 48 -6.95 -2.07 4.42
CA TYR A 48 -6.38 -0.85 3.83
C TYR A 48 -5.36 -1.15 2.72
N THR A 49 -4.43 -2.08 2.96
CA THR A 49 -3.44 -2.48 1.94
C THR A 49 -4.12 -3.13 0.74
N ARG A 50 -5.14 -3.96 0.93
CA ARG A 50 -5.93 -4.55 -0.17
C ARG A 50 -6.55 -3.47 -1.06
N ALA A 51 -7.16 -2.46 -0.46
CA ALA A 51 -7.72 -1.33 -1.19
C ALA A 51 -6.64 -0.58 -1.99
N LEU A 52 -5.53 -0.23 -1.33
CA LEU A 52 -4.37 0.39 -1.97
C LEU A 52 -3.84 -0.43 -3.17
N MET A 53 -3.65 -1.73 -3.01
CA MET A 53 -3.14 -2.61 -4.06
C MET A 53 -4.10 -2.73 -5.24
N SER A 54 -5.42 -2.72 -4.99
CA SER A 54 -6.43 -2.73 -6.05
C SER A 54 -6.41 -1.49 -6.95
N ALA A 55 -5.88 -0.37 -6.44
CA ALA A 55 -5.76 0.88 -7.17
C ALA A 55 -4.49 0.96 -8.04
N VAL A 56 -3.50 0.08 -7.83
CA VAL A 56 -2.22 0.09 -8.55
C VAL A 56 -2.47 -0.04 -10.06
N PRO A 57 -1.90 0.84 -10.90
CA PRO A 57 -2.03 0.75 -12.35
C PRO A 57 -1.40 -0.53 -12.90
N ILE A 58 -2.12 -1.18 -13.81
CA ILE A 58 -1.65 -2.34 -14.58
C ILE A 58 -1.25 -1.83 -15.97
N PRO A 59 -0.04 -2.16 -16.48
CA PRO A 59 0.43 -1.66 -17.78
C PRO A 59 -0.44 -2.06 -18.98
N ASP A 60 -1.16 -3.19 -18.90
CA ASP A 60 -2.07 -3.62 -19.96
C ASP A 60 -3.39 -2.83 -19.89
N PRO A 61 -3.72 -2.02 -20.91
CA PRO A 61 -4.90 -1.16 -20.90
C PRO A 61 -6.23 -1.93 -20.94
N LYS A 62 -6.25 -3.16 -21.46
CA LYS A 62 -7.46 -4.00 -21.45
C LYS A 62 -7.72 -4.52 -20.04
N ILE A 63 -6.67 -5.00 -19.37
CA ILE A 63 -6.76 -5.48 -17.98
C ILE A 63 -7.13 -4.32 -17.06
N GLU A 64 -6.44 -3.17 -17.20
CA GLU A 64 -6.67 -1.97 -16.39
C GLU A 64 -8.12 -1.51 -16.43
N ARG A 65 -8.74 -1.46 -17.63
CA ARG A 65 -10.16 -1.07 -17.77
C ARG A 65 -11.14 -2.03 -17.10
N SER A 66 -10.76 -3.29 -16.96
CA SER A 66 -11.60 -4.33 -16.36
C SER A 66 -11.33 -4.56 -14.87
N LYS A 67 -10.36 -3.85 -14.28
CA LYS A 67 -9.97 -4.08 -12.89
C LYS A 67 -11.04 -3.59 -11.93
N THR A 68 -11.22 -4.31 -10.84
CA THR A 68 -12.11 -3.90 -9.75
C THR A 68 -11.29 -3.21 -8.67
N ILE A 69 -11.57 -1.93 -8.45
CA ILE A 69 -10.96 -1.15 -7.36
C ILE A 69 -11.82 -1.34 -6.11
N GLN A 70 -11.21 -1.79 -5.02
CA GLN A 70 -11.84 -1.88 -3.71
C GLN A 70 -11.84 -0.49 -3.08
N MET A 71 -12.96 0.22 -3.15
CA MET A 71 -13.12 1.48 -2.45
C MET A 71 -13.29 1.23 -0.96
N LEU A 72 -12.56 1.99 -0.14
CA LEU A 72 -12.82 2.07 1.29
C LEU A 72 -14.06 2.95 1.50
N GLU A 73 -14.94 2.53 2.40
CA GLU A 73 -16.13 3.31 2.74
C GLU A 73 -15.79 4.45 3.69
N GLY A 74 -16.40 5.61 3.45
CA GLY A 74 -16.23 6.82 4.28
C GLY A 74 -15.04 7.68 3.89
N ASP A 75 -14.91 8.81 4.59
CA ASP A 75 -13.80 9.75 4.41
C ASP A 75 -12.58 9.34 5.23
N LEU A 76 -11.39 9.82 4.83
CA LEU A 76 -10.17 9.64 5.62
C LEU A 76 -10.33 10.33 6.98
N PRO A 77 -10.30 9.59 8.10
CA PRO A 77 -10.46 10.19 9.42
C PRO A 77 -9.23 11.01 9.81
N SER A 78 -9.40 11.89 10.79
CA SER A 78 -8.31 12.74 11.28
C SER A 78 -7.28 11.92 12.05
N PRO A 79 -5.98 12.00 11.72
CA PRO A 79 -4.92 11.41 12.54
C PRO A 79 -4.80 12.04 13.94
N ILE A 80 -5.28 13.28 14.11
CA ILE A 80 -5.27 13.99 15.40
C ILE A 80 -6.36 13.43 16.34
N ASN A 81 -7.50 13.03 15.77
CA ASN A 81 -8.63 12.45 16.48
C ASN A 81 -9.02 11.12 15.82
N PRO A 82 -8.20 10.07 15.98
CA PRO A 82 -8.44 8.80 15.31
C PRO A 82 -9.73 8.14 15.85
N PRO A 83 -10.45 7.39 15.00
CA PRO A 83 -11.61 6.63 15.44
C PRO A 83 -11.20 5.58 16.47
N SER A 84 -12.13 5.22 17.36
CA SER A 84 -11.91 4.15 18.34
C SER A 84 -11.90 2.79 17.65
N GLY A 85 -10.93 1.92 17.97
CA GLY A 85 -10.87 0.55 17.48
C GLY A 85 -9.65 0.30 16.58
N CYS A 86 -9.81 -0.56 15.58
CA CYS A 86 -8.77 -0.78 14.58
C CYS A 86 -8.65 0.44 13.67
N VAL A 87 -7.45 1.02 13.67
CA VAL A 87 -6.94 1.92 12.63
C VAL A 87 -5.95 1.14 11.78
#